data_AF-A0A2G8L9T3-F1
#
_entry.id   AF-A0A2G8L9T3-F1
#
_cell.length_a   1.000
_cell.length_b   1.000
_cell.length_c   1.000
_cell.angle_alpha   90.00
_cell.angle_beta   90.00
_cell.angle_gamma   90.00
#
_symmetry.space_group_name_H-M   'P 1'
#
loop_
_entity.id
_entity.type
_entity.pdbx_description
1 polymer ?
#
loop_
_entity_poly.entity_id
_entity_poly.type
_entity_poly.pdbx_seq_one_letter_code
_entity_poly.pdbx_strand_id
1 'polypeptide(L)'
;MSSSAESAREAVAAGVQGIIVSAHGGRQLDGLQAPIEALPAILDAVRGSKVEVYMDGGIRSGRDVFKAIALGAKAVFMGPTNYMGAYT
;
A
#
# COMPACT_ATOMS: atom_id res chain seq x y z
N MET A 1 6.10 7.13 -0.88
CA MET A 1 5.92 6.10 0.16
C MET A 1 5.14 6.76 1.27
N SER A 2 3.87 6.37 1.47
CA SER A 2 3.00 7.05 2.43
C SER A 2 2.28 6.02 3.29
N SER A 3 2.50 6.09 4.60
CA SER A 3 1.76 5.32 5.61
C SER A 3 0.78 6.19 6.41
N SER A 4 0.67 7.48 6.09
CA SER A 4 -0.20 8.42 6.78
C SER A 4 -1.11 9.19 5.81
N ALA A 5 -2.31 9.55 6.29
CA ALA A 5 -3.24 10.38 5.54
C ALA A 5 -2.66 11.78 5.23
N GLU A 6 -1.88 12.33 6.16
CA GLU A 6 -1.31 13.68 5.99
C GLU A 6 -0.27 13.72 4.87
N SER A 7 0.68 12.78 4.88
CA SER A 7 1.66 12.66 3.80
C SER A 7 1.00 12.38 2.45
N ALA A 8 -0.17 11.75 2.42
CA ALA A 8 -0.94 11.56 1.18
C ALA A 8 -1.50 12.89 0.66
N ARG A 9 -2.03 13.77 1.53
CA ARG A 9 -2.50 15.10 1.13
C ARG A 9 -1.37 15.98 0.63
N GLU A 10 -0.23 15.97 1.31
CA GLU A 10 0.98 16.68 0.89
C GLU A 10 1.45 16.21 -0.49
N ALA A 11 1.44 14.90 -0.73
CA ALA A 11 1.81 14.34 -2.03
C ALA A 11 0.84 14.79 -3.14
N VAL A 12 -0.47 14.80 -2.88
CA VAL A 12 -1.47 15.36 -3.81
C VAL A 12 -1.19 16.84 -4.10
N ALA A 13 -0.91 17.64 -3.07
CA ALA A 13 -0.58 19.06 -3.21
C ALA A 13 0.72 19.28 -4.01
N ALA A 14 1.67 18.35 -3.91
CA ALA A 14 2.90 18.35 -4.70
C ALA A 14 2.69 17.90 -6.16
N GLY A 15 1.48 17.52 -6.57
CA GLY A 15 1.14 17.18 -7.95
C GLY A 15 1.58 15.78 -8.39
N VAL A 16 1.72 14.84 -7.45
CA VAL A 16 2.03 13.45 -7.81
C VAL A 16 0.89 12.82 -8.60
N GLN A 17 1.20 11.83 -9.43
CA GLN A 17 0.22 11.09 -10.24
C GLN A 17 -0.26 9.82 -9.53
N GLY A 18 0.53 9.29 -8.60
CA GLY A 18 0.19 8.09 -7.85
C GLY A 18 0.87 8.03 -6.49
N ILE A 19 0.25 7.29 -5.58
CA ILE A 19 0.73 7.01 -4.23
C ILE A 19 0.82 5.50 -4.05
N ILE A 20 1.95 5.00 -3.55
CA ILE A 20 2.09 3.62 -3.11
C ILE A 20 2.06 3.59 -1.58
N VAL A 21 1.06 2.91 -1.03
CA VAL A 21 0.93 2.58 0.39
C VAL A 21 1.81 1.38 0.69
N SER A 22 2.84 1.57 1.52
CA SER A 22 3.88 0.57 1.78
C SER A 22 4.38 0.70 3.22
N ALA A 23 4.72 -0.44 3.82
CA ALA A 23 5.46 -0.52 5.08
C ALA A 23 6.86 -1.14 4.88
N HIS A 24 7.36 -1.18 3.63
CA HIS A 24 8.68 -1.73 3.28
C HIS A 24 8.93 -3.15 3.83
N GLY A 25 7.88 -3.99 3.84
CA GLY A 25 7.95 -5.37 4.32
C GLY A 25 8.20 -5.51 5.83
N GLY A 26 7.92 -4.48 6.64
CA GLY A 26 8.14 -4.47 8.09
C GLY A 26 9.60 -4.23 8.51
N ARG A 27 10.46 -3.78 7.60
CA ARG A 27 11.93 -3.68 7.80
C ARG A 27 12.43 -2.29 8.18
N GLN A 28 11.54 -1.31 8.35
CA GLN A 28 11.89 0.08 8.59
C GLN A 28 11.68 0.49 10.06
N LEU A 29 10.52 0.15 10.64
CA LEU A 29 10.15 0.48 12.03
C LEU A 29 9.23 -0.62 12.56
N ASP A 30 9.64 -1.30 13.61
CA ASP A 30 8.78 -2.26 14.33
C ASP A 30 7.53 -1.52 14.85
N GLY A 31 6.34 -2.06 14.58
CA GLY A 31 5.07 -1.52 15.09
C GLY A 31 4.31 -0.54 14.17
N LEU A 32 4.75 -0.33 12.92
CA LEU A 32 3.94 0.41 11.96
C LEU A 32 2.69 -0.40 11.54
N GLN A 33 1.58 0.34 11.38
CA GLN A 33 0.29 -0.18 10.89
C GLN A 33 0.49 -0.96 9.59
N ALA A 34 -0.20 -2.09 9.43
CA ALA A 34 -0.09 -2.86 8.20
C ALA A 34 -0.59 -2.01 7.01
N PRO A 35 0.04 -2.08 5.82
CA PRO A 35 -0.36 -1.25 4.67
C PRO A 35 -1.84 -1.39 4.31
N ILE A 36 -2.40 -2.59 4.49
CA ILE A 36 -3.83 -2.88 4.24
C ILE A 36 -4.75 -2.13 5.20
N GLU A 37 -4.29 -1.87 6.42
CA GLU A 37 -5.05 -1.14 7.44
C GLU A 37 -4.93 0.37 7.23
N ALA A 38 -3.79 0.86 6.71
CA ALA A 38 -3.59 2.27 6.39
C ALA A 38 -4.31 2.71 5.09
N LEU A 39 -4.54 1.76 4.18
CA LEU A 39 -5.11 2.02 2.86
C LEU A 39 -6.44 2.81 2.89
N PRO A 40 -7.45 2.50 3.73
CA PRO A 40 -8.70 3.24 3.75
C PRO A 40 -8.54 4.71 4.14
N ALA A 41 -7.68 5.01 5.12
CA ALA A 41 -7.44 6.39 5.56
C ALA A 41 -6.75 7.21 4.47
N ILE A 42 -5.83 6.61 3.72
CA ILE A 42 -5.15 7.26 2.59
C ILE A 42 -6.12 7.50 1.43
N LEU A 43 -6.94 6.51 1.07
CA LEU A 43 -7.96 6.65 0.04
C LEU A 43 -8.94 7.78 0.36
N ASP A 44 -9.35 7.90 1.61
CA ASP A 44 -10.23 8.98 2.05
C ASP A 44 -9.53 10.34 1.99
N ALA A 45 -8.27 10.41 2.42
CA ALA A 45 -7.47 11.64 2.40
C ALA A 45 -7.26 12.22 0.99
N VAL A 46 -7.22 11.36 -0.03
CA VAL A 46 -7.03 11.76 -1.43
C VAL A 46 -8.31 11.73 -2.25
N ARG A 47 -9.46 11.48 -1.61
CA ARG A 47 -10.77 11.40 -2.27
C ARG A 47 -11.05 12.67 -3.05
N GLY A 48 -11.49 12.51 -4.30
CA GLY A 48 -11.76 13.63 -5.21
C GLY A 48 -10.54 14.14 -5.99
N SER A 49 -9.32 13.69 -5.65
CA SER A 49 -8.16 13.88 -6.52
C SER A 49 -8.17 12.89 -7.69
N LYS A 50 -7.32 13.13 -8.70
CA LYS A 50 -7.08 12.18 -9.80
C LYS A 50 -5.92 11.23 -9.51
N VAL A 51 -5.38 11.24 -8.29
CA VAL A 51 -4.21 10.47 -7.91
C VAL A 51 -4.59 9.01 -7.74
N GLU A 52 -3.85 8.12 -8.40
CA GLU A 52 -4.05 6.68 -8.25
C GLU A 52 -3.39 6.17 -6.97
N VAL A 53 -4.08 5.28 -6.25
CA VAL A 53 -3.55 4.68 -5.02
C VAL A 53 -3.25 3.22 -5.26
N TYR A 54 -2.02 2.82 -4.96
CA TYR A 54 -1.49 1.47 -5.06
C TYR A 54 -1.07 0.97 -3.68
N MET A 55 -0.86 -0.34 -3.53
CA MET A 55 -0.41 -0.92 -2.26
C MET A 55 0.67 -1.98 -2.46
N ASP A 56 1.62 -2.08 -1.53
CA ASP A 56 2.51 -3.23 -1.39
C ASP A 56 2.58 -3.71 0.07
N GLY A 57 3.23 -4.86 0.28
CA GLY A 57 3.50 -5.40 1.62
C GLY A 57 2.49 -6.45 2.07
N GLY A 58 2.99 -7.64 2.40
CA GLY A 58 2.18 -8.73 2.97
C GLY A 58 1.28 -9.49 1.99
N ILE A 59 1.27 -9.14 0.69
CA ILE A 59 0.51 -9.87 -0.34
C ILE A 59 1.14 -11.25 -0.58
N ARG A 60 0.41 -12.34 -0.29
CA ARG A 60 0.90 -13.73 -0.42
C ARG A 60 0.00 -14.64 -1.23
N SER A 61 -1.21 -14.20 -1.54
CA SER A 61 -2.20 -14.98 -2.27
C SER A 61 -3.14 -14.08 -3.07
N GLY A 62 -3.86 -14.67 -4.03
CA GLY A 62 -4.91 -13.95 -4.77
C GLY A 62 -6.01 -13.39 -3.87
N ARG A 63 -6.24 -13.97 -2.68
CA ARG A 63 -7.20 -13.42 -1.70
C ARG A 63 -6.72 -12.08 -1.11
N ASP A 64 -5.43 -11.92 -0.92
CA ASP A 64 -4.85 -10.67 -0.40
C ASP A 64 -4.94 -9.58 -1.46
N VAL A 65 -4.66 -9.94 -2.72
CA VAL A 65 -4.91 -9.08 -3.88
C VAL A 65 -6.37 -8.65 -3.92
N PHE A 66 -7.31 -9.61 -3.84
CA PHE A 66 -8.74 -9.34 -3.88
C PHE A 66 -9.17 -8.37 -2.78
N LYS A 67 -8.71 -8.56 -1.53
CA LYS A 67 -9.01 -7.65 -0.41
C LYS A 67 -8.50 -6.23 -0.66
N ALA A 68 -7.26 -6.08 -1.13
CA ALA A 68 -6.68 -4.76 -1.38
C ALA A 68 -7.42 -4.00 -2.49
N ILE A 69 -7.76 -4.68 -3.59
CA ILE A 69 -8.57 -4.10 -4.67
C ILE A 69 -9.98 -3.76 -4.18
N ALA A 70 -10.61 -4.65 -3.41
CA ALA A 70 -11.94 -4.41 -2.84
C ALA A 70 -11.98 -3.20 -1.88
N LEU A 71 -10.86 -2.90 -1.21
CA LEU A 71 -10.71 -1.71 -0.37
C LEU A 71 -10.45 -0.43 -1.17
N GLY A 72 -10.11 -0.53 -2.46
CA GLY A 72 -9.97 0.63 -3.37
C GLY A 72 -8.56 0.84 -3.93
N ALA A 73 -7.61 -0.06 -3.69
CA ALA A 73 -6.32 0.00 -4.39
C ALA A 73 -6.52 -0.24 -5.90
N LYS A 74 -5.79 0.51 -6.73
CA LYS A 74 -5.79 0.38 -8.19
C LYS A 74 -5.06 -0.88 -8.66
N ALA A 75 -3.93 -1.17 -8.02
CA ALA A 75 -3.17 -2.39 -8.18
C ALA A 75 -2.33 -2.64 -6.92
N VAL A 76 -1.81 -3.87 -6.80
CA VAL A 76 -0.87 -4.24 -5.75
C VAL A 76 0.47 -4.66 -6.31
N PHE A 77 1.54 -4.36 -5.59
CA PHE A 77 2.88 -4.82 -5.90
C PHE A 77 3.31 -5.91 -4.93
N MET A 78 3.99 -6.93 -5.46
CA MET A 78 4.59 -7.99 -4.67
C MET A 78 6.10 -7.80 -4.66
N GLY A 79 6.66 -7.53 -3.48
CA GLY A 79 8.09 -7.65 -3.25
C GLY A 79 8.53 -9.12 -3.23
N PRO A 80 9.83 -9.41 -3.10
CA PRO A 80 10.30 -10.78 -2.95
C PRO A 80 9.61 -11.42 -1.76
N THR A 81 8.70 -12.34 -2.05
CA THR A 81 8.24 -13.29 -1.05
C THR A 81 9.50 -14.06 -0.66
N ASN A 82 9.82 -14.08 0.63
CA ASN A 82 10.71 -15.12 1.17
C ASN A 82 10.02 -16.45 0.83
N TYR A 83 10.27 -16.98 -0.36
CA TYR A 83 9.85 -18.30 -0.77
C TYR A 83 10.72 -19.24 0.08
N MET A 84 10.16 -19.76 1.17
CA MET A 84 10.44 -21.14 1.53
C MET A 84 9.79 -22.03 0.46
N GLY A 85 10.47 -22.05 -0.69
CA GLY A 85 10.37 -23.04 -1.74
C GLY A 85 11.78 -23.58 -1.99
N ALA A 86 12.51 -23.91 -0.92
CA ALA A 86 13.70 -24.75 -1.02
C ALA A 86 13.26 -26.21 -0.89
N TYR A 87 12.68 -26.73 -1.98
CA TYR A 87 12.90 -28.13 -2.34
C TYR A 87 13.99 -28.11 -3.41
N THR A 88 15.23 -28.22 -2.95
CA THR A 88 16.37 -28.80 -3.68
C THR A 88 17.15 -29.64 -2.70
#